data_AF-A0A1V9ZMQ6-F1
#
_entry.id   AF-A0A1V9ZMQ6-F1
#
_cell.length_a   1.000
_cell.length_b   1.000
_cell.length_c   1.000
_cell.angle_alpha   90.00
_cell.angle_beta   90.00
_cell.angle_gamma   90.00
#
_symmetry.space_group_name_H-M   'P 1'
#
loop_
_entity.id
_entity.type
_entity.pdbx_description
1 polymer ?
#
loop_
_entity_poly.entity_id
_entity_poly.type
_entity_poly.pdbx_seq_one_letter_code
_entity_poly.pdbx_strand_id
1 'polypeptide(L)'
;MGAAASLQSLGANDVANEVARLGEAYLEYVPLFTRNGVDGGVLNSLSEQELDNLLVEMGVSSALHRKILLLHLSKLKSQPSDGAALDGIPFRRSAPTLAPAQVLCQLFSYQGIHLIDPDDMDSVVAKILPLMRPQDTMLPDNYDCFISYRVSSEKEVAEKLYLHLKAKGCSPFLDRMSLKNAEPWKDGFLRGLAHSRVFLALISEAGLEKARDRTFNHREDNLLLEYEVALDIAYAGRLVIFPIYVASSNNGIFTKFQGFSTELYASSLNEDDAHRRGSVPAASSSGHDVGKRRQSEQVPRSLPSIASEVEVNADADVNRKVSLSETMTTDFEEVVKTLGEGDAEAVSVALEKIFGIVQRSKYAVKFALANGWVALIQVLCNPRMDELQKDYAAGALSFIAPALSQQAEPLQDVWTSIEESLLAHHVELIENVLAHGSPMQKQYILIALMHLCERDHLRDVLRQSDDLQLTLEELQPLGSQVQAHACTTVLARCFPPVEAAEAAADAPPTPRPAEDTLG
;
A
#
# COMPACT_ATOMS: atom_id res chain seq x y z
N MET A 1 17.47 -8.35 29.01
CA MET A 1 16.80 -9.63 28.68
C MET A 1 15.87 -9.37 27.51
N GLY A 2 15.92 -10.20 26.47
CA GLY A 2 15.08 -10.06 25.28
C GLY A 2 15.61 -10.91 24.13
N ALA A 3 15.69 -12.23 24.32
CA ALA A 3 15.82 -13.16 23.20
C ALA A 3 14.62 -12.97 22.25
N ALA A 4 14.82 -13.20 20.95
CA ALA A 4 13.68 -13.24 20.04
C ALA A 4 12.91 -14.49 20.47
N ALA A 5 11.67 -14.28 20.92
CA ALA A 5 10.79 -15.36 21.26
C ALA A 5 10.61 -16.22 20.01
N SER A 6 11.21 -17.41 20.00
CA SER A 6 10.84 -18.47 19.06
C SER A 6 9.32 -18.58 19.05
N LEU A 7 8.68 -18.89 17.93
CA LEU A 7 7.23 -19.08 17.87
C LEU A 7 6.71 -19.94 19.03
N GLN A 8 7.46 -20.98 19.39
CA GLN A 8 7.17 -21.89 20.52
C GLN A 8 7.15 -21.21 21.91
N SER A 9 7.60 -19.97 22.02
CA SER A 9 7.63 -19.19 23.27
C SER A 9 6.56 -18.11 23.34
N LEU A 10 5.73 -17.94 22.30
CA LEU A 10 4.54 -17.10 22.38
C LEU A 10 3.47 -17.82 23.20
N GLY A 11 3.02 -17.21 24.28
CA GLY A 11 1.87 -17.69 25.03
C GLY A 11 0.55 -17.38 24.32
N ALA A 12 -0.56 -17.95 24.78
CA ALA A 12 -1.89 -17.70 24.20
C ALA A 12 -2.29 -16.21 24.22
N ASN A 13 -1.85 -15.46 25.24
CA ASN A 13 -2.05 -14.01 25.28
C ASN A 13 -1.27 -13.27 24.20
N ASP A 14 -0.06 -13.72 23.87
CA ASP A 14 0.77 -13.09 22.84
C ASP A 14 0.14 -13.31 21.46
N VAL A 15 -0.31 -14.54 21.19
CA VAL A 15 -1.07 -14.87 19.96
C VAL A 15 -2.36 -14.05 19.88
N ALA A 16 -3.11 -13.93 20.97
CA ALA A 16 -4.33 -13.13 21.00
C ALA A 16 -4.05 -11.63 20.76
N ASN A 17 -2.92 -11.11 21.23
CA ASN A 17 -2.48 -9.74 20.93
C ASN A 17 -2.12 -9.55 19.45
N GLU A 18 -1.52 -10.55 18.79
CA GLU A 18 -1.30 -10.50 17.34
C GLU A 18 -2.64 -10.48 16.58
N VAL A 19 -3.63 -11.25 17.02
CA VAL A 19 -4.99 -11.20 16.44
C VAL A 19 -5.64 -9.83 16.62
N ALA A 20 -5.48 -9.18 17.78
CA ALA A 20 -6.01 -7.85 18.03
C ALA A 20 -5.43 -6.78 17.07
N ARG A 21 -4.21 -6.96 16.59
CA ARG A 21 -3.54 -6.02 15.66
C ARG A 21 -4.16 -6.01 14.26
N LEU A 22 -4.99 -6.98 13.91
CA LEU A 22 -5.70 -7.02 12.63
C LEU A 22 -6.79 -5.95 12.51
N GLY A 23 -7.25 -5.37 13.64
CA GLY A 23 -8.20 -4.27 13.66
C GLY A 23 -9.41 -4.53 14.57
N GLU A 24 -10.29 -3.53 14.68
CA GLU A 24 -11.43 -3.54 15.59
C GLU A 24 -12.37 -4.74 15.37
N ALA A 25 -12.58 -5.12 14.10
CA ALA A 25 -13.40 -6.28 13.72
C ALA A 25 -12.86 -7.63 14.24
N TYR A 26 -11.59 -7.71 14.66
CA TYR A 26 -10.96 -8.95 15.16
C TYR A 26 -10.86 -9.00 16.69
N LEU A 27 -11.22 -7.91 17.39
CA LEU A 27 -11.18 -7.87 18.86
C LEU A 27 -12.12 -8.88 19.49
N GLU A 28 -13.23 -9.24 18.82
CA GLU A 28 -14.15 -10.28 19.28
C GLU A 28 -13.51 -11.68 19.35
N TYR A 29 -12.42 -11.93 18.61
CA TYR A 29 -11.73 -13.22 18.59
C TYR A 29 -10.62 -13.34 19.63
N VAL A 30 -10.11 -12.23 20.16
CA VAL A 30 -9.02 -12.20 21.16
C VAL A 30 -9.32 -13.09 22.38
N PRO A 31 -10.52 -13.05 22.99
CA PRO A 31 -10.85 -13.93 24.11
C PRO A 31 -10.90 -15.41 23.70
N LEU A 32 -11.21 -15.72 22.44
CA LEU A 32 -11.27 -17.09 21.94
C LEU A 32 -9.87 -17.71 21.91
N PHE A 33 -8.87 -17.02 21.38
CA PHE A 33 -7.48 -17.52 21.35
C PHE A 33 -6.93 -17.76 22.76
N THR A 34 -7.20 -16.81 23.67
CA THR A 34 -6.77 -16.92 25.07
C THR A 34 -7.47 -18.06 25.80
N ARG A 35 -8.79 -18.17 25.65
CA ARG A 35 -9.61 -19.18 26.33
C ARG A 35 -9.33 -20.60 25.83
N ASN A 36 -9.08 -20.76 24.53
CA ASN A 36 -8.75 -22.06 23.93
C ASN A 36 -7.26 -22.41 24.04
N GLY A 37 -6.44 -21.56 24.69
CA GLY A 37 -5.03 -21.83 24.92
C GLY A 37 -4.23 -21.94 23.62
N VAL A 38 -4.62 -21.20 22.58
CA VAL A 38 -3.94 -21.22 21.27
C VAL A 38 -2.64 -20.43 21.40
N ASP A 39 -1.58 -21.11 21.82
CA ASP A 39 -0.23 -20.57 21.93
C ASP A 39 0.59 -20.85 20.65
N GLY A 40 1.81 -20.33 20.60
CA GLY A 40 2.66 -20.51 19.43
C GLY A 40 3.13 -21.97 19.23
N GLY A 41 3.11 -22.80 20.27
CA GLY A 41 3.35 -24.24 20.15
C GLY A 41 2.22 -24.94 19.40
N VAL A 42 0.97 -24.64 19.77
CA VAL A 42 -0.24 -25.10 19.06
C VAL A 42 -0.20 -24.66 17.61
N LEU A 43 0.03 -23.37 17.35
CA LEU A 43 0.13 -22.84 15.98
C LEU A 43 1.20 -23.59 15.17
N ASN A 44 2.39 -23.80 15.72
CA ASN A 44 3.47 -24.48 15.02
C ASN A 44 3.16 -25.96 14.70
N SER A 45 2.29 -26.60 15.48
CA SER A 45 1.93 -28.00 15.30
C SER A 45 0.82 -28.24 14.27
N LEU A 46 -0.05 -27.26 14.05
CA LEU A 46 -1.20 -27.39 13.15
C LEU A 46 -0.76 -27.14 11.69
N SER A 47 -1.31 -27.91 10.76
CA SER A 47 -1.36 -27.56 9.34
C SER A 47 -2.28 -26.36 9.10
N GLU A 48 -2.32 -25.83 7.87
CA GLU A 48 -3.26 -24.74 7.53
C GLU A 48 -4.72 -25.22 7.61
N GLN A 49 -5.01 -26.45 7.19
CA GLN A 49 -6.35 -27.02 7.26
C GLN A 49 -6.81 -27.23 8.72
N GLU A 50 -5.93 -27.76 9.57
CA GLU A 50 -6.25 -27.94 11.00
C GLU A 50 -6.42 -26.60 11.72
N LEU A 51 -5.67 -25.57 11.31
CA LEU A 51 -5.86 -24.22 11.83
C LEU A 51 -7.20 -23.61 11.39
N ASP A 52 -7.63 -23.82 10.14
CA ASP A 52 -8.94 -23.34 9.69
C ASP A 52 -10.08 -24.03 10.46
N ASN A 53 -9.99 -25.36 10.59
CA ASN A 53 -10.94 -26.16 11.38
C ASN A 53 -10.99 -25.67 12.83
N LEU A 54 -9.83 -25.37 13.44
CA LEU A 54 -9.76 -24.80 14.79
C LEU A 54 -10.48 -23.45 14.87
N LEU A 55 -10.32 -22.56 13.87
CA LEU A 55 -11.01 -21.26 13.86
C LEU A 55 -12.53 -21.43 13.76
N VAL A 56 -13.00 -22.42 12.98
CA VAL A 56 -14.43 -22.78 12.92
C VAL A 56 -14.92 -23.27 14.28
N GLU A 57 -14.19 -24.19 14.93
CA GLU A 57 -14.53 -24.70 16.26
C GLU A 57 -14.53 -23.62 17.34
N MET A 58 -13.65 -22.63 17.22
CA MET A 58 -13.60 -21.47 18.11
C MET A 58 -14.79 -20.52 17.92
N GLY A 59 -15.57 -20.66 16.84
CA GLY A 59 -16.75 -19.86 16.56
C GLY A 59 -16.54 -18.73 15.54
N VAL A 60 -15.45 -18.75 14.77
CA VAL A 60 -15.22 -17.77 13.69
C VAL A 60 -16.02 -18.16 12.45
N SER A 61 -17.28 -17.70 12.38
CA SER A 61 -18.23 -18.08 11.31
C SER A 61 -17.96 -17.42 9.96
N SER A 62 -17.43 -16.20 9.94
CA SER A 62 -17.10 -15.46 8.70
C SER A 62 -15.91 -16.08 7.96
N ALA A 63 -16.15 -16.56 6.73
CA ALA A 63 -15.10 -17.13 5.87
C ALA A 63 -13.99 -16.12 5.57
N LEU A 64 -14.34 -14.85 5.37
CA LEU A 64 -13.36 -13.78 5.16
C LEU A 64 -12.47 -13.55 6.39
N HIS A 65 -13.06 -13.55 7.60
CA HIS A 65 -12.28 -13.37 8.83
C HIS A 65 -11.35 -14.55 9.09
N ARG A 66 -11.82 -15.79 8.87
CA ARG A 66 -10.94 -16.99 8.95
C ARG A 66 -9.77 -16.88 7.99
N LYS A 67 -10.03 -16.49 6.74
CA LYS A 67 -9.01 -16.30 5.71
C LYS A 67 -7.94 -15.28 6.10
N ILE A 68 -8.35 -14.14 6.66
CA ILE A 68 -7.42 -13.10 7.13
C ILE A 68 -6.63 -13.57 8.37
N LEU A 69 -7.28 -14.26 9.31
CA LEU A 69 -6.62 -14.86 10.48
C LEU A 69 -5.60 -15.93 10.09
N LEU A 70 -5.95 -16.85 9.18
CA LEU A 70 -5.04 -17.87 8.65
C LEU A 70 -3.80 -17.23 8.04
N LEU A 71 -4.01 -16.22 7.18
CA LEU A 71 -2.91 -15.48 6.56
C LEU A 71 -2.03 -14.78 7.61
N HIS A 72 -2.60 -14.28 8.69
CA HIS A 72 -1.84 -13.62 9.75
C HIS A 72 -1.05 -14.62 10.60
N LEU A 73 -1.68 -15.72 11.01
CA LEU A 73 -1.07 -16.73 11.87
C LEU A 73 -0.02 -17.58 11.13
N SER A 74 -0.18 -17.81 9.82
CA SER A 74 0.83 -18.50 9.00
C SER A 74 2.11 -17.68 8.82
N LYS A 75 2.03 -16.33 8.88
CA LYS A 75 3.23 -15.47 8.98
C LYS A 75 4.02 -15.74 10.25
N LEU A 76 3.33 -15.94 11.37
CA LEU A 76 3.98 -16.27 12.64
C LEU A 76 4.71 -17.63 12.55
N LYS A 77 4.14 -18.59 11.79
CA LYS A 77 4.78 -19.90 11.51
C LYS A 77 6.01 -19.82 10.63
N SER A 78 6.00 -18.92 9.65
CA SER A 78 7.04 -18.83 8.62
C SER A 78 8.21 -17.92 8.97
N GLN A 79 8.20 -17.28 10.15
CA GLN A 79 9.39 -16.62 10.66
C GLN A 79 10.47 -17.68 10.95
N PRO A 80 11.55 -17.75 10.16
CA PRO A 80 12.60 -18.73 10.40
C PRO A 80 13.22 -18.45 11.76
N SER A 81 13.50 -19.51 12.51
CA SER A 81 14.45 -19.46 13.61
C SER A 81 15.86 -19.32 13.02
N ASP A 82 16.18 -18.12 12.50
CA ASP A 82 17.52 -17.78 11.98
C ASP A 82 18.50 -17.64 13.15
N GLY A 83 18.89 -18.80 13.67
CA GLY A 83 19.93 -19.00 14.66
C GLY A 83 21.12 -19.73 14.04
N ALA A 84 21.81 -19.09 13.10
CA ALA A 84 23.23 -19.38 12.82
C ALA A 84 23.91 -18.19 12.12
N ALA A 85 24.68 -17.43 12.91
CA ALA A 85 25.75 -16.50 12.51
C ALA A 85 25.40 -15.18 11.79
N LEU A 86 24.81 -14.24 12.54
CA LEU A 86 25.06 -12.79 12.42
C LEU A 86 25.52 -12.23 13.78
N ASP A 87 26.45 -12.95 14.43
CA ASP A 87 27.01 -12.57 15.73
C ASP A 87 27.85 -11.29 15.60
N GLY A 88 27.26 -10.14 15.89
CA GLY A 88 28.02 -8.93 16.18
C GLY A 88 27.35 -7.61 15.81
N ILE A 89 26.37 -7.59 14.90
CA ILE A 89 25.63 -6.36 14.61
C ILE A 89 24.21 -6.51 15.16
N PRO A 90 23.81 -5.70 16.16
CA PRO A 90 22.47 -5.76 16.72
C PRO A 90 21.48 -5.17 15.71
N PHE A 91 21.03 -5.96 14.74
CA PHE A 91 19.97 -5.60 13.78
C PHE A 91 18.58 -5.37 14.43
N ARG A 92 18.52 -5.19 15.75
CA ARG A 92 17.27 -4.97 16.51
C ARG A 92 16.88 -3.51 16.65
N ARG A 93 17.34 -2.60 15.77
CA ARG A 93 16.80 -1.22 15.80
C ARG A 93 15.36 -1.24 15.29
N SER A 94 14.42 -0.79 16.11
CA SER A 94 13.01 -0.60 15.74
C SER A 94 12.66 0.81 15.32
N ALA A 95 13.57 1.75 15.55
CA ALA A 95 13.44 3.16 15.22
C ALA A 95 14.83 3.77 15.02
N PRO A 96 14.94 4.87 14.25
CA PRO A 96 16.14 5.70 14.20
C PRO A 96 16.58 6.15 15.58
N THR A 97 17.90 6.19 15.79
CA THR A 97 18.54 6.66 17.03
C THR A 97 19.36 7.94 16.82
N LEU A 98 19.66 8.28 15.56
CA LEU A 98 20.35 9.51 15.17
C LEU A 98 19.35 10.54 14.62
N ALA A 99 19.59 11.81 14.91
CA ALA A 99 18.79 12.88 14.32
C ALA A 99 18.97 12.92 12.79
N PRO A 100 17.96 13.37 12.01
CA PRO A 100 18.05 13.43 10.56
C PRO A 100 19.31 14.13 10.02
N ALA A 101 19.68 15.28 10.63
CA ALA A 101 20.91 16.00 10.26
C ALA A 101 22.18 15.16 10.44
N GLN A 102 22.23 14.29 11.46
CA GLN A 102 23.38 13.42 11.71
C GLN A 102 23.45 12.28 10.70
N VAL A 103 22.32 11.62 10.42
CA VAL A 103 22.23 10.55 9.42
C VAL A 103 22.64 11.07 8.05
N LEU A 104 22.07 12.20 7.62
CA LEU A 104 22.34 12.79 6.31
C LEU A 104 23.76 13.35 6.19
N CYS A 105 24.31 13.93 7.27
CA CYS A 105 25.72 14.32 7.30
C CYS A 105 26.66 13.13 7.00
N GLN A 106 26.37 11.97 7.60
CA GLN A 106 27.16 10.76 7.36
C GLN A 106 26.92 10.23 5.94
N LEU A 107 25.67 10.17 5.49
CA LEU A 107 25.32 9.68 4.16
C LEU A 107 25.94 10.53 3.03
N PHE A 108 25.94 11.86 3.16
CA PHE A 108 26.54 12.78 2.18
C PHE A 108 28.07 12.81 2.20
N SER A 109 28.71 12.15 3.18
CA SER A 109 30.17 11.96 3.14
C SER A 109 30.61 10.92 2.11
N TYR A 110 29.67 10.08 1.62
CA TYR A 110 29.92 9.12 0.56
C TYR A 110 29.82 9.77 -0.82
N GLN A 111 30.70 9.37 -1.73
CA GLN A 111 30.65 9.85 -3.12
C GLN A 111 29.41 9.30 -3.84
N GLY A 112 28.56 10.19 -4.33
CA GLY A 112 27.37 9.85 -5.12
C GLY A 112 27.40 10.38 -6.54
N ILE A 113 26.31 10.15 -7.27
CA ILE A 113 26.10 10.64 -8.65
C ILE A 113 24.75 11.34 -8.78
N HIS A 114 24.64 12.26 -9.73
CA HIS A 114 23.35 12.87 -10.07
C HIS A 114 22.65 12.08 -11.19
N LEU A 115 21.37 11.80 -10.98
CA LEU A 115 20.41 11.39 -12.00
C LEU A 115 19.58 12.62 -12.36
N ILE A 116 19.99 13.31 -13.43
CA ILE A 116 19.36 14.57 -13.86
C ILE A 116 18.10 14.30 -14.67
N ASP A 117 18.22 13.39 -15.63
CA ASP A 117 17.10 12.90 -16.42
C ASP A 117 16.69 11.53 -15.88
N PRO A 118 15.47 11.36 -15.32
CA PRO A 118 14.97 10.08 -14.84
C PRO A 118 14.94 8.96 -15.89
N ASP A 119 15.06 9.30 -17.18
CA ASP A 119 15.11 8.32 -18.27
C ASP A 119 16.55 7.93 -18.67
N ASP A 120 17.57 8.65 -18.19
CA ASP A 120 19.00 8.29 -18.37
C ASP A 120 19.48 7.25 -17.35
N MET A 121 18.75 6.13 -17.26
CA MET A 121 19.09 5.01 -16.37
C MET A 121 20.40 4.32 -16.76
N ASP A 122 20.71 4.25 -18.06
CA ASP A 122 21.88 3.53 -18.54
C ASP A 122 23.20 4.15 -18.08
N SER A 123 23.28 5.48 -18.03
CA SER A 123 24.44 6.21 -17.49
C SER A 123 24.64 5.96 -16.00
N VAL A 124 23.54 5.91 -15.23
CA VAL A 124 23.57 5.59 -13.80
C VAL A 124 24.00 4.14 -13.57
N VAL A 125 23.40 3.20 -14.28
CA VAL A 125 23.72 1.76 -14.18
C VAL A 125 25.17 1.48 -14.57
N ALA A 126 25.69 2.12 -15.62
CA ALA A 126 27.10 1.98 -16.02
C ALA A 126 28.09 2.35 -14.90
N LYS A 127 27.73 3.28 -14.00
CA LYS A 127 28.55 3.68 -12.84
C LYS A 127 28.37 2.76 -11.63
N ILE A 128 27.20 2.13 -11.49
CA ILE A 128 26.89 1.20 -10.39
C ILE A 128 27.53 -0.17 -10.65
N LEU A 129 27.47 -0.68 -11.88
CA LEU A 129 27.93 -2.04 -12.23
C LEU A 129 29.37 -2.36 -11.77
N PRO A 130 30.37 -1.46 -11.88
CA PRO A 130 31.72 -1.73 -11.38
C PRO A 130 31.79 -1.97 -9.87
N LEU A 131 30.84 -1.45 -9.09
CA LEU A 131 30.75 -1.65 -7.64
C LEU A 131 30.24 -3.06 -7.31
N MET A 132 29.45 -3.65 -8.20
CA MET A 132 28.77 -4.93 -8.03
C MET A 132 29.62 -6.14 -8.46
N ARG A 133 30.96 -6.02 -8.50
CA ARG A 133 31.92 -7.00 -9.09
C ARG A 133 31.40 -8.45 -9.09
N PRO A 134 31.49 -9.20 -10.20
CA PRO A 134 31.02 -10.57 -10.26
C PRO A 134 31.71 -11.40 -9.17
N GLN A 135 30.92 -12.01 -8.30
CA GLN A 135 31.41 -12.96 -7.32
C GLN A 135 31.00 -14.35 -7.79
N ASP A 136 31.97 -15.26 -7.82
CA ASP A 136 31.84 -16.67 -8.22
C ASP A 136 31.05 -17.53 -7.18
N THR A 137 30.29 -16.90 -6.29
CA THR A 137 29.77 -17.55 -5.08
C THR A 137 28.29 -17.85 -5.19
N MET A 138 28.04 -19.14 -5.43
CA MET A 138 26.82 -19.94 -5.45
C MET A 138 25.95 -19.90 -4.16
N LEU A 139 25.91 -18.79 -3.41
CA LEU A 139 24.97 -18.68 -2.28
C LEU A 139 23.66 -18.04 -2.77
N PRO A 140 22.54 -18.79 -2.76
CA PRO A 140 21.28 -18.40 -3.40
C PRO A 140 20.58 -17.16 -2.80
N ASP A 141 21.04 -16.65 -1.64
CA ASP A 141 20.37 -15.59 -0.89
C ASP A 141 21.08 -14.23 -0.88
N ASN A 142 22.17 -14.06 -1.65
CA ASN A 142 22.90 -12.79 -1.70
C ASN A 142 22.36 -11.83 -2.78
N TYR A 143 22.29 -10.55 -2.44
CA TYR A 143 21.89 -9.46 -3.32
C TYR A 143 23.10 -8.62 -3.74
N ASP A 144 23.13 -8.19 -5.01
CA ASP A 144 24.18 -7.29 -5.49
C ASP A 144 24.02 -5.90 -4.89
N CYS A 145 22.77 -5.47 -4.71
CA CYS A 145 22.47 -4.22 -4.02
C CYS A 145 21.11 -4.20 -3.34
N PHE A 146 20.97 -3.27 -2.42
CA PHE A 146 19.72 -2.82 -1.82
C PHE A 146 19.37 -1.44 -2.38
N ILE A 147 18.13 -1.25 -2.87
CA ILE A 147 17.64 0.04 -3.37
C ILE A 147 16.73 0.67 -2.31
N SER A 148 17.21 1.72 -1.65
CA SER A 148 16.44 2.51 -0.69
C SER A 148 15.89 3.77 -1.35
N TYR A 149 14.61 4.06 -1.12
CA TYR A 149 13.90 5.14 -1.79
C TYR A 149 12.68 5.59 -0.97
N ARG A 150 12.23 6.83 -1.17
CA ARG A 150 10.96 7.27 -0.61
C ARG A 150 9.82 6.90 -1.54
N VAL A 151 8.86 6.12 -1.03
CA VAL A 151 7.70 5.67 -1.80
C VAL A 151 6.87 6.84 -2.36
N SER A 152 6.77 7.95 -1.64
CA SER A 152 5.99 9.11 -2.06
C SER A 152 6.60 9.90 -3.23
N SER A 153 7.89 9.73 -3.53
CA SER A 153 8.59 10.58 -4.50
C SER A 153 9.52 9.85 -5.48
N GLU A 154 10.24 8.80 -5.07
CA GLU A 154 11.19 8.11 -5.95
C GLU A 154 10.72 6.73 -6.42
N LYS A 155 9.46 6.35 -6.17
CA LYS A 155 8.94 5.01 -6.51
C LYS A 155 9.20 4.61 -7.96
N GLU A 156 8.86 5.47 -8.91
CA GLU A 156 9.02 5.16 -10.33
C GLU A 156 10.49 5.02 -10.73
N VAL A 157 11.36 5.87 -10.18
CA VAL A 157 12.81 5.84 -10.41
C VAL A 157 13.42 4.56 -9.83
N ALA A 158 13.01 4.15 -8.63
CA ALA A 158 13.45 2.90 -8.00
C ALA A 158 13.04 1.67 -8.81
N GLU A 159 11.80 1.63 -9.31
CA GLU A 159 11.30 0.54 -10.16
C GLU A 159 12.06 0.48 -11.50
N LYS A 160 12.31 1.63 -12.15
CA LYS A 160 13.12 1.71 -13.37
C LYS A 160 14.55 1.21 -13.13
N LEU A 161 15.22 1.71 -12.09
CA LEU A 161 16.57 1.30 -11.74
C LEU A 161 16.66 -0.21 -11.46
N TYR A 162 15.71 -0.76 -10.71
CA TYR A 162 15.61 -2.19 -10.45
C TYR A 162 15.53 -3.01 -11.75
N LEU A 163 14.67 -2.61 -12.69
CA LEU A 163 14.51 -3.31 -13.98
C LEU A 163 15.77 -3.22 -14.84
N HIS A 164 16.42 -2.06 -14.92
CA HIS A 164 17.67 -1.94 -15.68
C HIS A 164 18.79 -2.78 -15.06
N LEU A 165 18.94 -2.80 -13.73
CA LEU A 165 19.93 -3.65 -13.05
C LEU A 165 19.64 -5.14 -13.28
N LYS A 166 18.39 -5.57 -13.19
CA LYS A 166 17.97 -6.94 -13.54
C LYS A 166 18.31 -7.30 -14.97
N ALA A 167 18.06 -6.40 -15.93
CA ALA A 167 18.38 -6.61 -17.34
C ALA A 167 19.89 -6.73 -17.60
N LYS A 168 20.74 -6.21 -16.70
CA LYS A 168 22.21 -6.39 -16.73
C LYS A 168 22.69 -7.63 -15.96
N GLY A 169 21.78 -8.48 -15.50
CA GLY A 169 22.10 -9.73 -14.79
C GLY A 169 22.40 -9.56 -13.30
N CYS A 170 22.12 -8.40 -12.72
CA CYS A 170 22.28 -8.19 -11.28
C CYS A 170 21.08 -8.73 -10.50
N SER A 171 21.29 -8.95 -9.20
CA SER A 171 20.29 -9.31 -8.20
C SER A 171 20.03 -8.14 -7.24
N PRO A 172 19.35 -7.06 -7.69
CA PRO A 172 18.92 -5.99 -6.79
C PRO A 172 17.81 -6.48 -5.85
N PHE A 173 17.82 -5.93 -4.64
CA PHE A 173 16.75 -6.00 -3.66
C PHE A 173 16.00 -4.67 -3.64
N LEU A 174 14.69 -4.73 -3.83
CA LEU A 174 13.78 -3.59 -3.73
C LEU A 174 12.56 -4.06 -2.96
N ASP A 175 12.28 -3.49 -1.79
CA ASP A 175 11.25 -3.99 -0.85
C ASP A 175 9.95 -4.44 -1.52
N ARG A 176 9.35 -3.56 -2.34
CA ARG A 176 8.10 -3.83 -3.06
C ARG A 176 8.16 -5.07 -3.97
N MET A 177 9.34 -5.41 -4.49
CA MET A 177 9.57 -6.50 -5.46
C MET A 177 10.22 -7.73 -4.82
N SER A 178 10.87 -7.59 -3.66
CA SER A 178 11.75 -8.61 -3.07
C SER A 178 11.29 -9.13 -1.70
N LEU A 179 10.34 -8.45 -1.06
CA LEU A 179 9.70 -8.96 0.16
C LEU A 179 8.85 -10.19 -0.17
N LYS A 180 8.99 -11.23 0.67
CA LYS A 180 8.13 -12.41 0.56
C LYS A 180 6.70 -12.00 0.88
N ASN A 181 5.73 -12.68 0.28
CA ASN A 181 4.34 -12.50 0.65
C ASN A 181 4.22 -12.63 2.15
N ALA A 182 3.66 -11.59 2.76
CA ALA A 182 3.31 -11.58 4.17
C ALA A 182 4.48 -11.38 5.16
N GLU A 183 5.73 -11.30 4.68
CA GLU A 183 6.92 -10.95 5.49
C GLU A 183 6.76 -9.54 6.10
N PRO A 184 7.02 -9.36 7.42
CA PRO A 184 7.08 -8.04 8.02
C PRO A 184 8.11 -7.19 7.28
N TRP A 185 7.72 -5.99 6.84
CA TRP A 185 8.60 -5.08 6.09
C TRP A 185 9.97 -4.95 6.75
N LYS A 186 9.97 -4.79 8.07
CA LYS A 186 11.18 -4.65 8.86
C LYS A 186 12.14 -5.81 8.72
N ASP A 187 11.64 -7.04 8.86
CA ASP A 187 12.46 -8.24 8.78
C ASP A 187 13.02 -8.39 7.37
N GLY A 188 12.20 -8.12 6.36
CA GLY A 188 12.61 -8.27 4.98
C GLY A 188 13.59 -7.19 4.51
N PHE A 189 13.47 -5.93 4.91
CA PHE A 189 14.49 -4.92 4.55
C PHE A 189 15.80 -5.16 5.31
N LEU A 190 15.74 -5.57 6.59
CA LEU A 190 16.95 -5.92 7.35
C LEU A 190 17.68 -7.11 6.71
N ARG A 191 16.92 -8.12 6.26
CA ARG A 191 17.43 -9.23 5.46
C ARG A 191 18.04 -8.72 4.15
N GLY A 192 17.34 -7.87 3.42
CA GLY A 192 17.81 -7.25 2.19
C GLY A 192 19.15 -6.53 2.38
N LEU A 193 19.26 -5.67 3.40
CA LEU A 193 20.48 -4.94 3.75
C LEU A 193 21.62 -5.86 4.17
N ALA A 194 21.34 -6.86 5.02
CA ALA A 194 22.35 -7.77 5.54
C ALA A 194 22.98 -8.65 4.44
N HIS A 195 22.23 -8.94 3.37
CA HIS A 195 22.67 -9.76 2.25
C HIS A 195 23.05 -8.94 1.01
N SER A 196 23.00 -7.61 1.09
CA SER A 196 23.39 -6.71 0.00
C SER A 196 24.84 -6.26 0.12
N ARG A 197 25.52 -6.13 -1.02
CA ARG A 197 26.90 -5.63 -1.09
C ARG A 197 26.96 -4.12 -1.26
N VAL A 198 26.01 -3.57 -2.01
CA VAL A 198 25.92 -2.13 -2.28
C VAL A 198 24.57 -1.62 -1.77
N PHE A 199 24.57 -0.46 -1.12
CA PHE A 199 23.38 0.27 -0.72
C PHE A 199 23.21 1.48 -1.65
N LEU A 200 22.18 1.43 -2.49
CA LEU A 200 21.83 2.49 -3.43
C LEU A 200 20.78 3.38 -2.76
N ALA A 201 21.20 4.56 -2.30
CA ALA A 201 20.31 5.53 -1.68
C ALA A 201 19.78 6.50 -2.74
N LEU A 202 18.50 6.38 -3.12
CA LEU A 202 17.85 7.37 -3.96
C LEU A 202 17.47 8.58 -3.10
N ILE A 203 17.98 9.75 -3.46
CA ILE A 203 17.83 10.97 -2.66
C ILE A 203 17.33 12.10 -3.56
N SER A 204 16.15 12.64 -3.26
CA SER A 204 15.62 13.84 -3.92
C SER A 204 15.25 14.92 -2.88
N GLU A 205 14.96 16.12 -3.37
CA GLU A 205 14.44 17.21 -2.53
C GLU A 205 13.12 16.82 -1.83
N ALA A 206 12.22 16.15 -2.56
CA ALA A 206 10.92 15.69 -2.06
C ALA A 206 11.08 14.48 -1.12
N GLY A 207 12.01 13.58 -1.41
CA GLY A 207 12.28 12.39 -0.59
C GLY A 207 12.72 12.74 0.83
N LEU A 208 13.39 13.88 1.00
CA LEU A 208 13.90 14.35 2.28
C LEU A 208 12.99 15.35 3.00
N GLU A 209 11.77 15.61 2.52
CA GLU A 209 10.87 16.59 3.13
C GLU A 209 10.59 16.32 4.62
N LYS A 210 10.25 15.07 5.00
CA LYS A 210 10.06 14.74 6.42
C LYS A 210 11.36 14.75 7.24
N ALA A 211 12.54 14.65 6.63
CA ALA A 211 13.80 14.80 7.35
C ALA A 211 14.09 16.27 7.69
N ARG A 212 13.45 17.21 6.96
CA ARG A 212 13.52 18.67 7.20
C ARG A 212 12.47 19.14 8.19
N ASP A 213 11.31 18.49 8.19
CA ASP A 213 10.20 18.83 9.06
C ASP A 213 10.56 18.62 10.54
N ARG A 214 10.74 19.72 11.28
CA ARG A 214 11.11 19.71 12.70
C ARG A 214 9.98 19.26 13.61
N THR A 215 8.76 19.22 13.10
CA THR A 215 7.54 18.82 13.84
C THR A 215 7.28 17.32 13.71
N PHE A 216 7.94 16.65 12.77
CA PHE A 216 7.74 15.24 12.50
C PHE A 216 8.42 14.35 13.56
N ASN A 217 7.74 13.29 14.01
CA ASN A 217 8.35 12.27 14.86
C ASN A 217 9.28 11.37 14.02
N HIS A 218 10.57 11.73 13.94
CA HIS A 218 11.53 11.02 13.10
C HIS A 218 11.81 9.58 13.55
N ARG A 219 11.38 9.18 14.75
CA ARG A 219 11.46 7.77 15.18
C ARG A 219 10.59 6.83 14.34
N GLU A 220 9.63 7.38 13.61
CA GLU A 220 8.73 6.65 12.72
C GLU A 220 9.17 6.74 11.24
N ASP A 221 10.29 7.42 10.94
CA ASP A 221 10.79 7.49 9.56
C ASP A 221 11.58 6.23 9.18
N ASN A 222 10.90 5.34 8.47
CA ASN A 222 11.47 4.13 7.89
C ASN A 222 12.70 4.40 6.99
N LEU A 223 12.71 5.50 6.25
CA LEU A 223 13.84 5.84 5.36
C LEU A 223 15.09 6.17 6.17
N LEU A 224 14.93 6.93 7.27
CA LEU A 224 16.05 7.22 8.17
C LEU A 224 16.53 5.96 8.88
N LEU A 225 15.63 5.04 9.22
CA LEU A 225 16.01 3.76 9.83
C LEU A 225 16.88 2.94 8.87
N GLU A 226 16.47 2.83 7.60
CA GLU A 226 17.25 2.16 6.57
C GLU A 226 18.64 2.80 6.40
N TYR A 227 18.71 4.14 6.31
CA TYR A 227 19.98 4.86 6.17
C TYR A 227 20.90 4.61 7.36
N GLU A 228 20.37 4.68 8.58
CA GLU A 228 21.14 4.49 9.80
C GLU A 228 21.67 3.05 9.91
N VAL A 229 20.84 2.05 9.57
CA VAL A 229 21.26 0.65 9.56
C VAL A 229 22.29 0.41 8.46
N ALA A 230 22.11 0.95 7.25
CA ALA A 230 23.07 0.84 6.17
C ALA A 230 24.43 1.45 6.56
N LEU A 231 24.43 2.62 7.22
CA LEU A 231 25.63 3.26 7.75
C LEU A 231 26.35 2.37 8.75
N ASP A 232 25.66 1.75 9.71
CA ASP A 232 26.29 0.81 10.65
C ASP A 232 26.99 -0.37 9.94
N ILE A 233 26.32 -0.97 8.96
CA ILE A 233 26.87 -2.11 8.20
C ILE A 233 28.07 -1.65 7.37
N ALA A 234 28.02 -0.45 6.80
CA ALA A 234 29.11 0.14 6.04
C ALA A 234 30.32 0.46 6.93
N TYR A 235 30.10 0.98 8.14
CA TYR A 235 31.17 1.19 9.13
C TYR A 235 31.83 -0.12 9.58
N ALA A 236 31.09 -1.22 9.58
CA ALA A 236 31.64 -2.56 9.78
C ALA A 236 32.36 -3.14 8.54
N GLY A 237 32.44 -2.38 7.43
CA GLY A 237 33.12 -2.79 6.20
C GLY A 237 32.39 -3.85 5.37
N ARG A 238 31.09 -4.05 5.60
CA ARG A 238 30.30 -5.11 4.94
C ARG A 238 29.38 -4.62 3.82
N LEU A 239 29.21 -3.30 3.70
CA LEU A 239 28.31 -2.67 2.73
C LEU A 239 28.95 -1.43 2.13
N VAL A 240 28.81 -1.23 0.83
CA VAL A 240 29.25 -0.02 0.13
C VAL A 240 28.05 0.90 -0.06
N ILE A 241 28.08 2.10 0.48
CA ILE A 241 27.01 3.10 0.26
C ILE A 241 27.31 3.89 -1.01
N PHE A 242 26.30 4.04 -1.87
CA PHE A 242 26.38 4.78 -3.13
C PHE A 242 25.13 5.64 -3.34
N PRO A 243 25.19 6.93 -2.96
CA PRO A 243 24.07 7.85 -3.14
C PRO A 243 23.80 8.19 -4.60
N ILE A 244 22.51 8.27 -4.97
CA ILE A 244 22.04 8.70 -6.29
C ILE A 244 21.10 9.89 -6.08
N TYR A 245 21.57 11.08 -6.42
CA TYR A 245 20.86 12.33 -6.26
C TYR A 245 19.91 12.57 -7.44
N VAL A 246 18.61 12.35 -7.21
CA VAL A 246 17.55 12.47 -8.20
C VAL A 246 17.15 13.95 -8.35
N ALA A 247 17.17 14.44 -9.59
CA ALA A 247 16.73 15.80 -9.90
C ALA A 247 15.21 15.97 -9.72
N SER A 248 14.80 17.17 -9.36
CA SER A 248 13.38 17.56 -9.37
C SER A 248 12.96 17.98 -10.78
N SER A 249 11.76 17.59 -11.21
CA SER A 249 11.16 18.07 -12.46
C SER A 249 10.10 19.12 -12.17
N ASN A 250 10.18 20.27 -12.83
CA ASN A 250 9.11 21.27 -12.84
C ASN A 250 8.87 21.70 -14.28
N ASN A 251 7.69 21.36 -14.84
CA ASN A 251 7.32 21.63 -16.22
C ASN A 251 8.35 21.14 -17.26
N GLY A 252 8.93 19.96 -17.05
CA GLY A 252 9.94 19.37 -17.93
C GLY A 252 11.36 19.94 -17.77
N ILE A 253 11.57 20.92 -16.90
CA ILE A 253 12.91 21.41 -16.54
C ILE A 253 13.43 20.64 -15.33
N PHE A 254 14.55 19.95 -15.51
CA PHE A 254 15.21 19.19 -14.45
C PHE A 254 16.20 20.06 -13.66
N THR A 255 16.01 20.12 -12.35
CA THR A 255 16.91 20.84 -11.42
C THR A 255 17.70 19.84 -10.60
N LYS A 256 19.04 19.93 -10.65
CA LYS A 256 19.93 19.09 -9.84
C LYS A 256 19.61 19.25 -8.36
N PHE A 257 19.66 18.14 -7.61
CA PHE A 257 19.62 18.15 -6.15
C PHE A 257 20.66 19.10 -5.56
N GLN A 258 20.27 19.95 -4.60
CA GLN A 258 21.14 20.91 -3.92
C GLN A 258 21.08 20.80 -2.39
N GLY A 259 20.26 19.89 -1.84
CA GLY A 259 20.04 19.68 -0.42
C GLY A 259 21.22 19.14 0.40
N PHE A 260 22.47 19.41 0.04
CA PHE A 260 23.64 18.86 0.75
C PHE A 260 23.89 19.49 2.13
N SER A 261 23.29 20.64 2.44
CA SER A 261 23.51 21.33 3.71
C SER A 261 22.78 20.62 4.86
N THR A 262 23.56 20.20 5.87
CA THR A 262 23.03 19.50 7.05
C THR A 262 22.12 20.38 7.91
N GLU A 263 22.26 21.70 7.82
CA GLU A 263 21.44 22.69 8.51
C GLU A 263 19.98 22.71 8.04
N LEU A 264 19.71 22.14 6.86
CA LEU A 264 18.36 22.00 6.31
C LEU A 264 17.53 20.95 7.05
N TYR A 265 18.16 20.07 7.83
CA TYR A 265 17.53 18.89 8.42
C TYR A 265 17.35 19.03 9.92
N ALA A 266 16.37 18.32 10.47
CA ALA A 266 16.09 18.39 11.90
C ALA A 266 17.27 17.87 12.73
N SER A 267 17.58 18.60 13.81
CA SER A 267 18.70 18.31 14.71
C SER A 267 18.33 17.41 15.90
N SER A 268 17.06 17.03 16.02
CA SER A 268 16.53 16.14 17.06
C SER A 268 15.63 15.06 16.44
N LEU A 269 15.35 14.01 17.20
CA LEU A 269 14.40 12.95 16.80
C LEU A 269 12.94 13.33 17.07
N ASN A 270 12.71 14.12 18.13
CA ASN A 270 11.38 14.54 18.62
C ASN A 270 11.40 16.04 18.94
N GLU A 271 10.23 16.69 18.94
CA GLU A 271 10.06 18.06 19.46
C GLU A 271 10.31 18.15 20.98
N ASP A 272 9.88 17.15 21.75
CA ASP A 272 9.98 17.16 23.23
C ASP A 272 11.42 17.26 23.76
N ASP A 273 12.39 16.71 23.01
CA ASP A 273 13.81 16.78 23.39
C ASP A 273 14.41 18.17 23.14
N ALA A 274 13.89 18.93 22.17
CA ALA A 274 14.33 20.28 21.88
C ALA A 274 13.88 21.27 22.97
N HIS A 275 12.66 21.11 23.49
CA HIS A 275 12.15 21.94 24.58
C HIS A 275 12.74 21.59 25.95
N ARG A 276 13.20 20.35 26.17
CA ARG A 276 13.85 19.95 27.44
C ARG A 276 15.27 20.48 27.62
N ARG A 277 15.97 20.92 26.55
CA ARG A 277 17.31 21.52 26.67
C ARG A 277 17.33 23.04 26.86
N GLY A 278 16.17 23.69 26.84
CA GLY A 278 16.04 25.15 26.98
C GLY A 278 15.89 25.70 28.41
N SER A 279 15.78 24.84 29.43
CA SER A 279 15.42 25.28 30.78
C SER A 279 16.33 24.66 31.83
N VAL A 280 17.53 25.22 31.99
CA VAL A 280 18.28 25.10 33.25
C VAL A 280 17.97 26.32 34.10
N PRO A 281 17.12 26.21 35.14
CA PRO A 281 17.29 26.98 36.34
C PRO A 281 18.05 26.15 37.37
N ALA A 282 18.97 26.82 38.04
CA ALA A 282 19.73 26.28 39.15
C ALA A 282 18.84 25.95 40.36
N ALA A 283 19.26 24.90 41.08
CA ALA A 283 19.14 24.67 42.52
C ALA A 283 17.80 24.23 43.18
N SER A 284 17.96 23.15 43.96
CA SER A 284 17.55 22.99 45.37
C SER A 284 16.44 21.97 45.74
N SER A 285 16.90 20.91 46.40
CA SER A 285 16.42 20.25 47.65
C SER A 285 14.96 19.82 47.90
N SER A 286 14.88 18.57 48.40
CA SER A 286 14.05 18.02 49.51
C SER A 286 12.64 17.46 49.25
N GLY A 287 12.50 16.14 49.45
CA GLY A 287 11.79 15.56 50.61
C GLY A 287 10.37 14.95 50.44
N HIS A 288 10.27 13.62 50.69
CA HIS A 288 9.11 12.80 51.17
C HIS A 288 7.81 12.77 50.30
N ASP A 289 6.96 11.74 50.21
CA ASP A 289 6.61 10.62 51.10
C ASP A 289 5.79 9.49 50.38
N VAL A 290 5.52 8.43 51.15
CA VAL A 290 4.92 7.07 51.01
C VAL A 290 3.50 6.86 50.42
N GLY A 291 3.26 5.66 49.85
CA GLY A 291 2.00 4.86 50.04
C GLY A 291 1.45 4.07 48.81
N LYS A 292 1.69 2.76 48.62
CA LYS A 292 1.01 1.51 49.10
C LYS A 292 -0.34 1.08 48.43
N ARG A 293 -0.33 -0.20 47.96
CA ARG A 293 -1.42 -1.25 47.89
C ARG A 293 -2.50 -1.12 46.77
N ARG A 294 -3.09 -2.18 46.19
CA ARG A 294 -3.23 -3.63 46.51
C ARG A 294 -3.72 -4.44 45.28
N GLN A 295 -3.41 -5.74 45.26
CA GLN A 295 -3.87 -6.79 44.32
C GLN A 295 -5.23 -7.42 44.72
N SER A 296 -5.90 -8.08 43.77
CA SER A 296 -6.67 -9.31 44.04
C SER A 296 -6.95 -10.13 42.77
N GLU A 297 -6.60 -11.42 42.83
CA GLU A 297 -6.86 -12.52 41.89
C GLU A 297 -8.28 -13.10 42.03
N GLN A 298 -8.78 -13.80 41.00
CA GLN A 298 -9.71 -14.92 41.16
C GLN A 298 -9.65 -15.93 39.99
N VAL A 299 -9.84 -17.22 40.35
CA VAL A 299 -9.59 -18.48 39.63
C VAL A 299 -10.87 -19.04 38.97
N PRO A 300 -10.80 -19.84 37.87
CA PRO A 300 -11.96 -20.17 37.03
C PRO A 300 -12.62 -21.53 37.33
N ARG A 301 -13.85 -21.70 36.80
CA ARG A 301 -14.63 -22.96 36.78
C ARG A 301 -14.76 -23.49 35.35
N SER A 302 -14.67 -24.81 35.22
CA SER A 302 -14.67 -25.61 33.99
C SER A 302 -15.99 -26.38 33.77
N LEU A 303 -16.08 -27.00 32.57
CA LEU A 303 -16.99 -28.06 32.04
C LEU A 303 -17.92 -27.59 30.89
N PRO A 304 -18.42 -28.48 29.99
CA PRO A 304 -17.88 -29.73 29.43
C PRO A 304 -17.92 -29.78 27.87
N SER A 305 -17.24 -30.78 27.31
CA SER A 305 -17.10 -31.10 25.88
C SER A 305 -18.32 -31.85 25.30
N ILE A 306 -18.76 -31.51 24.08
CA ILE A 306 -19.70 -32.29 23.26
C ILE A 306 -19.22 -32.32 21.80
N ALA A 307 -19.38 -33.49 21.19
CA ALA A 307 -18.75 -33.97 19.96
C ALA A 307 -19.41 -33.53 18.64
N SER A 308 -18.56 -33.29 17.64
CA SER A 308 -18.52 -33.88 16.27
C SER A 308 -19.85 -34.13 15.51
N GLU A 309 -19.99 -33.57 14.30
CA GLU A 309 -19.87 -34.32 13.03
C GLU A 309 -20.24 -33.50 11.76
N VAL A 310 -19.60 -33.92 10.65
CA VAL A 310 -19.88 -33.76 9.20
C VAL A 310 -19.15 -32.64 8.43
N GLU A 311 -18.03 -33.05 7.81
CA GLU A 311 -17.24 -32.35 6.79
C GLU A 311 -17.90 -32.34 5.40
N VAL A 312 -17.80 -31.20 4.69
CA VAL A 312 -17.91 -31.13 3.22
C VAL A 312 -16.74 -30.28 2.71
N ASN A 313 -15.85 -30.91 1.93
CA ASN A 313 -14.63 -30.32 1.35
C ASN A 313 -14.93 -29.51 0.07
N ALA A 314 -14.74 -28.19 0.12
CA ALA A 314 -14.41 -27.29 -1.00
C ALA A 314 -13.97 -25.95 -0.38
N ASP A 315 -12.84 -25.33 -0.79
CA ASP A 315 -12.52 -23.87 -0.67
C ASP A 315 -11.01 -23.49 -0.56
N ALA A 316 -10.11 -24.18 -1.29
CA ALA A 316 -8.68 -23.83 -1.26
C ALA A 316 -8.21 -22.73 -2.26
N ASP A 317 -9.05 -22.23 -3.18
CA ASP A 317 -8.53 -21.56 -4.40
C ASP A 317 -8.61 -20.02 -4.45
N VAL A 318 -9.27 -19.33 -3.51
CA VAL A 318 -9.62 -17.89 -3.64
C VAL A 318 -8.46 -16.92 -3.29
N ASN A 319 -7.19 -17.34 -3.35
CA ASN A 319 -6.07 -16.59 -2.74
C ASN A 319 -4.83 -16.42 -3.62
N ARG A 320 -4.99 -16.50 -4.94
CA ARG A 320 -3.85 -16.46 -5.87
C ARG A 320 -3.43 -15.02 -6.17
N LYS A 321 -2.33 -14.56 -5.54
CA LYS A 321 -1.66 -13.31 -5.97
C LYS A 321 -1.18 -13.44 -7.42
N VAL A 322 -1.74 -12.62 -8.31
CA VAL A 322 -1.37 -12.59 -9.74
C VAL A 322 0.12 -12.25 -9.89
N SER A 323 0.87 -13.12 -10.54
CA SER A 323 2.30 -12.92 -10.75
C SER A 323 2.58 -11.77 -11.73
N LEU A 324 3.76 -11.14 -11.64
CA LEU A 324 4.16 -10.07 -12.56
C LEU A 324 4.27 -10.58 -14.01
N SER A 325 4.66 -11.85 -14.19
CA SER A 325 4.62 -12.56 -15.47
C SER A 325 3.20 -12.70 -16.01
N GLU A 326 2.25 -13.12 -15.17
CA GLU A 326 0.84 -13.27 -15.56
C GLU A 326 0.20 -11.92 -15.93
N THR A 327 0.61 -10.84 -15.26
CA THR A 327 0.20 -9.46 -15.63
C THR A 327 0.72 -9.05 -17.01
N MET A 328 1.95 -9.43 -17.36
CA MET A 328 2.59 -9.05 -18.64
C MET A 328 2.04 -9.82 -19.84
N THR A 329 1.58 -11.05 -19.64
CA THR A 329 1.07 -11.93 -20.69
C THR A 329 -0.45 -11.98 -20.75
N THR A 330 -1.16 -11.11 -20.02
CA THR A 330 -2.62 -11.10 -20.06
C THR A 330 -3.09 -10.50 -21.37
N ASP A 331 -3.85 -11.30 -22.11
CA ASP A 331 -4.66 -10.89 -23.26
C ASP A 331 -5.92 -10.19 -22.72
N PHE A 332 -6.00 -8.87 -22.90
CA PHE A 332 -7.09 -8.09 -22.32
C PHE A 332 -8.37 -8.25 -23.14
N GLU A 333 -8.25 -8.43 -24.44
CA GLU A 333 -9.35 -8.66 -25.36
C GLU A 333 -10.05 -9.98 -25.05
N GLU A 334 -9.30 -11.05 -24.76
CA GLU A 334 -9.85 -12.32 -24.29
C GLU A 334 -10.59 -12.15 -22.96
N VAL A 335 -9.99 -11.44 -21.99
CA VAL A 335 -10.64 -11.19 -20.68
C VAL A 335 -11.95 -10.40 -20.88
N VAL A 336 -11.95 -9.35 -21.70
CA VAL A 336 -13.16 -8.57 -22.00
C VAL A 336 -14.23 -9.43 -22.65
N LYS A 337 -13.84 -10.31 -23.59
CA LYS A 337 -14.77 -11.27 -24.18
C LYS A 337 -15.34 -12.23 -23.13
N THR A 338 -14.51 -12.75 -22.22
CA THR A 338 -14.98 -13.62 -21.12
C THR A 338 -15.95 -12.89 -20.20
N LEU A 339 -15.72 -11.62 -19.88
CA LEU A 339 -16.63 -10.83 -19.05
C LEU A 339 -17.99 -10.59 -19.71
N GLY A 340 -18.03 -10.46 -21.04
CA GLY A 340 -19.26 -10.22 -21.79
C GLY A 340 -20.04 -11.49 -22.18
N GLU A 341 -19.33 -12.57 -22.52
CA GLU A 341 -19.92 -13.78 -23.12
C GLU A 341 -19.77 -15.05 -22.27
N GLY A 342 -18.95 -15.00 -21.21
CA GLY A 342 -18.68 -16.15 -20.35
C GLY A 342 -19.85 -16.55 -19.46
N ASP A 343 -19.81 -17.79 -18.96
CA ASP A 343 -20.67 -18.19 -17.86
C ASP A 343 -20.21 -17.57 -16.52
N ALA A 344 -21.01 -17.72 -15.47
CA ALA A 344 -20.71 -17.10 -14.18
C ALA A 344 -19.36 -17.56 -13.59
N GLU A 345 -18.97 -18.81 -13.80
CA GLU A 345 -17.70 -19.33 -13.28
C GLU A 345 -16.51 -18.70 -14.01
N ALA A 346 -16.55 -18.68 -15.35
CA ALA A 346 -15.53 -18.03 -16.16
C ALA A 346 -15.42 -16.53 -15.87
N VAL A 347 -16.55 -15.85 -15.69
CA VAL A 347 -16.60 -14.43 -15.30
C VAL A 347 -15.96 -14.22 -13.93
N SER A 348 -16.23 -15.10 -12.95
CA SER A 348 -15.63 -15.01 -11.61
C SER A 348 -14.10 -15.09 -11.66
N VAL A 349 -13.55 -16.06 -12.40
CA VAL A 349 -12.10 -16.22 -12.59
C VAL A 349 -11.50 -15.02 -13.31
N ALA A 350 -12.16 -14.50 -14.34
CA ALA A 350 -11.73 -13.31 -15.06
C ALA A 350 -11.72 -12.06 -14.16
N LEU A 351 -12.73 -11.91 -13.28
CA LEU A 351 -12.85 -10.81 -12.34
C LEU A 351 -11.76 -10.83 -11.27
N GLU A 352 -11.47 -11.99 -10.67
CA GLU A 352 -10.39 -12.10 -9.69
C GLU A 352 -9.03 -11.73 -10.32
N LYS A 353 -8.78 -12.24 -11.53
CA LYS A 353 -7.57 -11.94 -12.30
C LYS A 353 -7.47 -10.45 -12.61
N ILE A 354 -8.53 -9.83 -13.15
CA ILE A 354 -8.48 -8.43 -13.57
C ILE A 354 -8.39 -7.49 -12.38
N PHE A 355 -9.08 -7.78 -11.27
CA PHE A 355 -9.01 -6.99 -10.04
C PHE A 355 -7.59 -6.91 -9.50
N GLY A 356 -6.81 -8.01 -9.56
CA GLY A 356 -5.39 -7.99 -9.21
C GLY A 356 -4.51 -7.18 -10.18
N ILE A 357 -4.84 -7.19 -11.47
CA ILE A 357 -4.04 -6.54 -12.53
C ILE A 357 -4.26 -5.02 -12.57
N VAL A 358 -5.51 -4.56 -12.54
CA VAL A 358 -5.86 -3.13 -12.74
C VAL A 358 -5.52 -2.24 -11.55
N GLN A 359 -5.11 -2.80 -10.41
CA GLN A 359 -4.50 -2.03 -9.31
C GLN A 359 -3.24 -1.27 -9.73
N ARG A 360 -2.66 -1.60 -10.90
CA ARG A 360 -1.55 -0.88 -11.52
C ARG A 360 -2.09 0.01 -12.63
N SER A 361 -1.96 1.33 -12.48
CA SER A 361 -2.51 2.35 -13.38
C SER A 361 -2.19 2.11 -14.86
N LYS A 362 -0.96 1.71 -15.21
CA LYS A 362 -0.58 1.35 -16.60
C LYS A 362 -1.47 0.26 -17.21
N TYR A 363 -1.84 -0.76 -16.43
CA TYR A 363 -2.67 -1.87 -16.91
C TYR A 363 -4.15 -1.54 -16.86
N ALA A 364 -4.58 -0.70 -15.92
CA ALA A 364 -5.93 -0.17 -15.90
C ALA A 364 -6.25 0.57 -17.21
N VAL A 365 -5.33 1.41 -17.70
CA VAL A 365 -5.48 2.12 -18.99
C VAL A 365 -5.49 1.14 -20.16
N LYS A 366 -4.59 0.14 -20.18
CA LYS A 366 -4.59 -0.90 -21.23
C LYS A 366 -5.89 -1.69 -21.27
N PHE A 367 -6.42 -2.06 -20.11
CA PHE A 367 -7.67 -2.79 -20.04
C PHE A 367 -8.85 -1.92 -20.50
N ALA A 368 -8.87 -0.63 -20.15
CA ALA A 368 -9.86 0.32 -20.65
C ALA A 368 -9.79 0.48 -22.18
N LEU A 369 -8.58 0.55 -22.76
CA LEU A 369 -8.37 0.56 -24.22
C LEU A 369 -8.92 -0.69 -24.92
N ALA A 370 -8.97 -1.82 -24.22
CA ALA A 370 -9.56 -3.07 -24.71
C ALA A 370 -11.10 -3.14 -24.51
N ASN A 371 -11.78 -2.01 -24.23
CA ASN A 371 -13.20 -1.93 -23.85
C ASN A 371 -13.54 -2.58 -22.49
N GLY A 372 -12.55 -2.72 -21.60
CA GLY A 372 -12.75 -3.32 -20.28
C GLY A 372 -13.72 -2.54 -19.38
N TRP A 373 -13.82 -1.22 -19.54
CA TRP A 373 -14.80 -0.41 -18.82
C TRP A 373 -16.23 -0.89 -19.08
N VAL A 374 -16.60 -1.00 -20.35
CA VAL A 374 -17.96 -1.37 -20.78
C VAL A 374 -18.33 -2.76 -20.27
N ALA A 375 -17.40 -3.72 -20.37
CA ALA A 375 -17.62 -5.07 -19.88
C ALA A 375 -17.85 -5.12 -18.36
N LEU A 376 -17.13 -4.31 -17.58
CA LEU A 376 -17.34 -4.25 -16.13
C LEU A 376 -18.68 -3.62 -15.75
N ILE A 377 -19.14 -2.60 -16.48
CA ILE A 377 -20.49 -2.02 -16.29
C ILE A 377 -21.57 -3.07 -16.60
N GLN A 378 -21.39 -3.84 -17.68
CA GLN A 378 -22.32 -4.93 -18.02
C GLN A 378 -22.39 -5.98 -16.91
N VAL A 379 -21.25 -6.38 -16.33
CA VAL A 379 -21.22 -7.30 -15.18
C VAL A 379 -22.00 -6.74 -13.99
N LEU A 380 -21.79 -5.46 -13.65
CA LEU A 380 -22.48 -4.81 -12.54
C LEU A 380 -24.00 -4.76 -12.72
N CYS A 381 -24.44 -4.43 -13.92
CA CYS A 381 -25.86 -4.31 -14.26
C CYS A 381 -26.52 -5.67 -14.54
N ASN A 382 -25.77 -6.77 -14.65
CA ASN A 382 -26.33 -8.08 -14.96
C ASN A 382 -27.00 -8.70 -13.71
N PRO A 383 -28.30 -9.04 -13.76
CA PRO A 383 -29.01 -9.64 -12.62
C PRO A 383 -28.58 -11.09 -12.33
N ARG A 384 -27.86 -11.74 -13.25
CA ARG A 384 -27.36 -13.12 -13.07
C ARG A 384 -26.03 -13.19 -12.31
N MET A 385 -25.34 -12.06 -12.15
CA MET A 385 -24.07 -12.01 -11.43
C MET A 385 -24.33 -11.93 -9.93
N ASP A 386 -23.56 -12.69 -9.16
CA ASP A 386 -23.62 -12.66 -7.71
C ASP A 386 -23.01 -11.38 -7.13
N GLU A 387 -23.20 -11.18 -5.83
CA GLU A 387 -22.73 -9.97 -5.14
C GLU A 387 -21.20 -9.84 -5.17
N LEU A 388 -20.46 -10.96 -5.08
CA LEU A 388 -19.00 -10.97 -5.05
C LEU A 388 -18.42 -10.59 -6.42
N GLN A 389 -19.01 -11.06 -7.50
CA GLN A 389 -18.63 -10.68 -8.87
C GLN A 389 -18.85 -9.19 -9.10
N LYS A 390 -19.99 -8.65 -8.66
CA LYS A 390 -20.29 -7.22 -8.74
C LYS A 390 -19.33 -6.39 -7.88
N ASP A 391 -18.97 -6.89 -6.71
CA ASP A 391 -17.97 -6.28 -5.83
C ASP A 391 -16.60 -6.17 -6.52
N TYR A 392 -16.13 -7.25 -7.18
CA TYR A 392 -14.89 -7.20 -7.96
C TYR A 392 -14.96 -6.21 -9.12
N ALA A 393 -16.08 -6.18 -9.84
CA ALA A 393 -16.27 -5.28 -10.96
C ALA A 393 -16.26 -3.80 -10.53
N ALA A 394 -17.00 -3.46 -9.47
CA ALA A 394 -16.99 -2.11 -8.89
C ALA A 394 -15.59 -1.72 -8.42
N GLY A 395 -14.91 -2.63 -7.71
CA GLY A 395 -13.54 -2.42 -7.27
C GLY A 395 -12.57 -2.15 -8.42
N ALA A 396 -12.65 -2.92 -9.51
CA ALA A 396 -11.85 -2.71 -10.70
C ALA A 396 -12.09 -1.33 -11.36
N LEU A 397 -13.36 -0.91 -11.50
CA LEU A 397 -13.71 0.41 -12.03
C LEU A 397 -13.12 1.56 -11.20
N SER A 398 -13.08 1.41 -9.87
CA SER A 398 -12.50 2.42 -8.97
C SER A 398 -10.99 2.64 -9.18
N PHE A 399 -10.28 1.66 -9.76
CA PHE A 399 -8.88 1.81 -10.15
C PHE A 399 -8.71 2.37 -11.57
N ILE A 400 -9.65 2.04 -12.48
CA ILE A 400 -9.59 2.47 -13.89
C ILE A 400 -9.88 3.96 -14.03
N ALA A 401 -10.93 4.46 -13.38
CA ALA A 401 -11.32 5.86 -13.47
C ALA A 401 -10.18 6.86 -13.15
N PRO A 402 -9.50 6.80 -11.98
CA PRO A 402 -8.39 7.70 -11.69
C PRO A 402 -7.20 7.51 -12.65
N ALA A 403 -6.93 6.28 -13.10
CA ALA A 403 -5.84 6.02 -14.03
C ALA A 403 -6.06 6.69 -15.40
N LEU A 404 -7.31 6.73 -15.87
CA LEU A 404 -7.71 7.44 -17.09
C LEU A 404 -7.69 8.95 -16.91
N SER A 405 -8.20 9.49 -15.79
CA SER A 405 -8.19 10.93 -15.53
C SER A 405 -6.78 11.53 -15.50
N GLN A 406 -5.77 10.75 -15.11
CA GLN A 406 -4.36 11.15 -15.10
C GLN A 406 -3.65 11.09 -16.46
N GLN A 407 -4.27 10.56 -17.52
CA GLN A 407 -3.62 10.47 -18.83
C GLN A 407 -3.57 11.84 -19.52
N ALA A 408 -2.36 12.23 -19.94
CA ALA A 408 -2.13 13.45 -20.71
C ALA A 408 -2.47 13.30 -22.20
N GLU A 409 -2.37 12.08 -22.74
CA GLU A 409 -2.67 11.79 -24.14
C GLU A 409 -4.19 11.74 -24.40
N PRO A 410 -4.64 12.16 -25.60
CA PRO A 410 -6.04 12.11 -25.97
C PRO A 410 -6.51 10.66 -26.17
N LEU A 411 -7.23 10.12 -25.18
CA LEU A 411 -7.90 8.81 -25.24
C LEU A 411 -9.34 8.93 -25.74
N GLN A 412 -9.57 9.64 -26.84
CA GLN A 412 -10.92 10.05 -27.27
C GLN A 412 -11.87 8.86 -27.46
N ASP A 413 -11.39 7.76 -28.05
CA ASP A 413 -12.22 6.57 -28.29
C ASP A 413 -12.66 5.91 -26.98
N VAL A 414 -11.78 5.86 -25.98
CA VAL A 414 -12.10 5.30 -24.66
C VAL A 414 -13.14 6.17 -23.95
N TRP A 415 -12.98 7.49 -23.99
CA TRP A 415 -13.93 8.41 -23.36
C TRP A 415 -15.30 8.36 -24.02
N THR A 416 -15.35 8.29 -25.35
CA THR A 416 -16.61 8.08 -26.11
C THR A 416 -17.29 6.78 -25.67
N SER A 417 -16.53 5.70 -25.53
CA SER A 417 -17.06 4.40 -25.08
C SER A 417 -17.60 4.45 -23.64
N ILE A 418 -16.92 5.17 -22.74
CA ILE A 418 -17.38 5.39 -21.37
C ILE A 418 -18.68 6.19 -21.35
N GLU A 419 -18.76 7.27 -22.13
CA GLU A 419 -19.95 8.10 -22.26
C GLU A 419 -21.15 7.29 -22.77
N GLU A 420 -20.98 6.55 -23.87
CA GLU A 420 -22.02 5.68 -24.44
C GLU A 420 -22.48 4.62 -23.43
N SER A 421 -21.53 4.01 -22.70
CA SER A 421 -21.83 2.99 -21.69
C SER A 421 -22.61 3.57 -20.49
N LEU A 422 -22.24 4.75 -20.01
CA LEU A 422 -22.97 5.42 -18.93
C LEU A 422 -24.38 5.81 -19.39
N LEU A 423 -24.52 6.36 -20.59
CA LEU A 423 -25.85 6.68 -21.15
C LEU A 423 -26.72 5.42 -21.28
N ALA A 424 -26.16 4.32 -21.73
CA ALA A 424 -26.89 3.07 -21.93
C ALA A 424 -27.30 2.37 -20.62
N HIS A 425 -26.55 2.57 -19.53
CA HIS A 425 -26.71 1.79 -18.29
C HIS A 425 -26.92 2.63 -17.02
N HIS A 426 -27.12 3.95 -17.11
CA HIS A 426 -27.22 4.81 -15.93
C HIS A 426 -28.38 4.42 -15.01
N VAL A 427 -29.55 4.08 -15.56
CA VAL A 427 -30.72 3.67 -14.76
C VAL A 427 -30.40 2.41 -13.96
N GLU A 428 -29.86 1.38 -14.62
CA GLU A 428 -29.50 0.13 -13.97
C GLU A 428 -28.36 0.31 -12.96
N LEU A 429 -27.40 1.20 -13.22
CA LEU A 429 -26.31 1.50 -12.30
C LEU A 429 -26.84 2.17 -11.02
N ILE A 430 -27.77 3.13 -11.17
CA ILE A 430 -28.41 3.80 -10.03
C ILE A 430 -29.25 2.80 -9.23
N GLU A 431 -30.16 2.10 -9.90
CA GLU A 431 -31.10 1.19 -9.24
C GLU A 431 -30.41 -0.03 -8.64
N ASN A 432 -29.59 -0.75 -9.42
CA ASN A 432 -29.05 -2.03 -8.97
C ASN A 432 -27.79 -1.89 -8.12
N VAL A 433 -27.04 -0.79 -8.26
CA VAL A 433 -25.73 -0.64 -7.61
C VAL A 433 -25.75 0.43 -6.53
N LEU A 434 -26.18 1.65 -6.84
CA LEU A 434 -26.17 2.73 -5.85
C LEU A 434 -27.30 2.62 -4.82
N ALA A 435 -28.52 2.26 -5.25
CA ALA A 435 -29.66 2.08 -4.36
C ALA A 435 -29.60 0.73 -3.62
N HIS A 436 -29.44 -0.38 -4.36
CA HIS A 436 -29.58 -1.74 -3.80
C HIS A 436 -28.28 -2.55 -3.70
N GLY A 437 -27.16 -2.03 -4.20
CA GLY A 437 -25.88 -2.74 -4.16
C GLY A 437 -25.29 -2.88 -2.75
N SER A 438 -24.25 -3.70 -2.64
CA SER A 438 -23.48 -3.85 -1.40
C SER A 438 -22.86 -2.50 -0.98
N PRO A 439 -22.54 -2.29 0.31
CA PRO A 439 -21.81 -1.10 0.73
C PRO A 439 -20.51 -0.88 -0.03
N MET A 440 -19.84 -1.97 -0.44
CA MET A 440 -18.59 -1.93 -1.18
C MET A 440 -18.80 -1.46 -2.62
N GLN A 441 -19.83 -1.98 -3.30
CA GLN A 441 -20.25 -1.52 -4.62
C GLN A 441 -20.54 -0.03 -4.63
N LYS A 442 -21.35 0.46 -3.69
CA LYS A 442 -21.70 1.88 -3.56
C LYS A 442 -20.45 2.74 -3.44
N GLN A 443 -19.56 2.40 -2.51
CA GLN A 443 -18.33 3.16 -2.28
C GLN A 443 -17.45 3.21 -3.53
N TYR A 444 -17.19 2.07 -4.18
CA TYR A 444 -16.27 2.02 -5.31
C TYR A 444 -16.81 2.71 -6.57
N ILE A 445 -18.11 2.59 -6.86
CA ILE A 445 -18.71 3.31 -7.99
C ILE A 445 -18.71 4.82 -7.73
N LEU A 446 -18.96 5.27 -6.51
CA LEU A 446 -18.90 6.69 -6.19
C LEU A 446 -17.49 7.26 -6.36
N ILE A 447 -16.45 6.52 -5.98
CA ILE A 447 -15.05 6.89 -6.24
C ILE A 447 -14.79 6.98 -7.75
N ALA A 448 -15.29 6.01 -8.53
CA ALA A 448 -15.13 6.05 -9.99
C ALA A 448 -15.80 7.29 -10.60
N LEU A 449 -17.06 7.58 -10.24
CA LEU A 449 -17.81 8.74 -10.72
C LEU A 449 -17.14 10.07 -10.33
N MET A 450 -16.57 10.16 -9.13
CA MET A 450 -15.81 11.32 -8.65
C MET A 450 -14.62 11.66 -9.56
N HIS A 451 -13.92 10.65 -10.07
CA HIS A 451 -12.81 10.86 -11.00
C HIS A 451 -13.27 11.14 -12.43
N LEU A 452 -14.38 10.53 -12.86
CA LEU A 452 -14.93 10.76 -14.21
C LEU A 452 -15.48 12.17 -14.39
N CYS A 453 -16.10 12.76 -13.37
CA CYS A 453 -16.70 14.11 -13.46
C CYS A 453 -15.68 15.26 -13.57
N GLU A 454 -14.37 14.95 -13.58
CA GLU A 454 -13.31 15.88 -13.95
C GLU A 454 -13.36 16.26 -15.43
N ARG A 455 -13.95 15.41 -16.28
CA ARG A 455 -14.15 15.69 -17.71
C ARG A 455 -15.52 16.32 -17.95
N ASP A 456 -15.56 17.38 -18.75
CA ASP A 456 -16.78 18.17 -18.94
C ASP A 456 -17.90 17.39 -19.63
N HIS A 457 -17.62 16.60 -20.68
CA HIS A 457 -18.65 15.80 -21.37
C HIS A 457 -19.26 14.73 -20.45
N LEU A 458 -18.45 14.03 -19.66
CA LEU A 458 -18.98 13.06 -18.68
C LEU A 458 -19.78 13.74 -17.57
N ARG A 459 -19.36 14.93 -17.13
CA ARG A 459 -20.13 15.75 -16.18
C ARG A 459 -21.51 16.09 -16.75
N ASP A 460 -21.59 16.45 -18.03
CA ASP A 460 -22.85 16.78 -18.70
C ASP A 460 -23.76 15.55 -18.87
N VAL A 461 -23.19 14.36 -19.08
CA VAL A 461 -23.94 13.09 -19.06
C VAL A 461 -24.52 12.83 -17.67
N LEU A 462 -23.70 12.92 -16.62
CA LEU A 462 -24.16 12.66 -15.24
C LEU A 462 -25.23 13.67 -14.79
N ARG A 463 -25.10 14.94 -15.20
CA ARG A 463 -26.06 16.00 -14.86
C ARG A 463 -27.47 15.75 -15.40
N GLN A 464 -27.63 14.91 -16.43
CA GLN A 464 -28.95 14.61 -17.01
C GLN A 464 -29.81 13.69 -16.14
N SER A 465 -29.25 13.11 -15.06
CA SER A 465 -29.95 12.16 -14.20
C SER A 465 -30.34 12.78 -12.86
N ASP A 466 -31.61 13.18 -12.72
CA ASP A 466 -32.19 13.65 -11.46
C ASP A 466 -32.14 12.54 -10.39
N ASP A 467 -32.35 11.28 -10.79
CA ASP A 467 -32.30 10.11 -9.90
C ASP A 467 -30.89 9.91 -9.30
N LEU A 468 -29.84 10.18 -10.08
CA LEU A 468 -28.47 10.15 -9.59
C LEU A 468 -28.27 11.22 -8.51
N GLN A 469 -28.74 12.45 -8.73
CA GLN A 469 -28.63 13.52 -7.74
C GLN A 469 -29.29 13.12 -6.41
N LEU A 470 -30.55 12.66 -6.47
CA LEU A 470 -31.30 12.24 -5.28
C LEU A 470 -30.58 11.11 -4.54
N THR A 471 -30.10 10.10 -5.28
CA THR A 471 -29.36 8.97 -4.69
C THR A 471 -28.07 9.42 -4.02
N LEU A 472 -27.34 10.38 -4.60
CA LEU A 472 -26.11 10.92 -4.02
C LEU A 472 -26.37 11.69 -2.73
N GLU A 473 -27.44 12.50 -2.69
CA GLU A 473 -27.87 13.25 -1.51
C GLU A 473 -28.29 12.33 -0.36
N GLU A 474 -28.96 11.21 -0.67
CA GLU A 474 -29.32 10.18 0.32
C GLU A 474 -28.09 9.40 0.83
N LEU A 475 -27.14 9.07 -0.04
CA LEU A 475 -25.95 8.31 0.32
C LEU A 475 -24.89 9.13 1.08
N GLN A 476 -24.84 10.45 0.87
CA GLN A 476 -23.85 11.33 1.48
C GLN A 476 -23.81 11.25 3.03
N PRO A 477 -24.95 11.32 3.77
CA PRO A 477 -24.94 11.24 5.23
C PRO A 477 -24.85 9.81 5.79
N LEU A 478 -25.13 8.78 4.98
CA LEU A 478 -25.18 7.37 5.41
C LEU A 478 -23.88 6.60 5.15
N GLY A 479 -23.04 7.10 4.25
CA GLY A 479 -21.83 6.43 3.79
C GLY A 479 -20.63 6.52 4.74
N SER A 480 -19.57 5.77 4.39
CA SER A 480 -18.24 5.98 4.99
C SER A 480 -17.71 7.39 4.70
N GLN A 481 -16.69 7.84 5.42
CA GLN A 481 -16.06 9.15 5.16
C GLN A 481 -15.59 9.29 3.71
N VAL A 482 -15.08 8.21 3.11
CA VAL A 482 -14.64 8.17 1.70
C VAL A 482 -15.84 8.32 0.77
N GLN A 483 -16.92 7.59 1.05
CA GLN A 483 -18.16 7.66 0.29
C GLN A 483 -18.78 9.06 0.34
N ALA A 484 -18.87 9.66 1.53
CA ALA A 484 -19.40 11.00 1.73
C ALA A 484 -18.59 12.06 0.96
N HIS A 485 -17.25 11.93 0.95
CA HIS A 485 -16.39 12.80 0.17
C HIS A 485 -16.60 12.66 -1.34
N ALA A 486 -16.72 11.42 -1.83
CA ALA A 486 -17.01 11.15 -3.23
C ALA A 486 -18.37 11.74 -3.65
N CYS A 487 -19.44 11.49 -2.86
CA CYS A 487 -20.75 12.10 -3.10
C CYS A 487 -20.67 13.63 -3.16
N THR A 488 -20.03 14.26 -2.18
CA THR A 488 -19.88 15.72 -2.11
C THR A 488 -19.20 16.27 -3.37
N THR A 489 -18.16 15.60 -3.84
CA THR A 489 -17.40 16.03 -5.02
C THR A 489 -18.21 15.88 -6.30
N VAL A 490 -18.94 14.77 -6.46
CA VAL A 490 -19.81 14.56 -7.62
C VAL A 490 -20.97 15.55 -7.61
N LEU A 491 -21.64 15.76 -6.47
CA LEU A 491 -22.70 16.75 -6.32
C LEU A 491 -22.22 18.15 -6.67
N ALA A 492 -21.09 18.59 -6.11
CA ALA A 492 -20.56 19.93 -6.37
C ALA A 492 -20.18 20.17 -7.83
N ARG A 493 -19.69 19.15 -8.54
CA ARG A 493 -19.26 19.27 -9.94
C ARG A 493 -20.42 19.11 -10.93
N CYS A 494 -21.28 18.11 -10.73
CA CYS A 494 -22.34 17.76 -11.66
C CYS A 494 -23.63 18.55 -11.40
N PHE A 495 -23.95 18.84 -10.14
CA PHE A 495 -25.23 19.41 -9.70
C PHE A 495 -25.01 20.68 -8.85
N PRO A 496 -24.40 21.74 -9.41
CA PRO A 496 -24.18 22.97 -8.66
C PRO A 496 -25.54 23.59 -8.24
N PRO A 497 -25.64 24.17 -7.03
CA PRO A 497 -26.87 24.82 -6.60
C PRO A 497 -27.26 25.94 -7.57
N VAL A 498 -28.57 26.14 -7.79
CA VAL A 498 -29.12 27.10 -8.75
C VAL A 498 -28.51 28.50 -8.58
N GLU A 499 -28.32 28.96 -7.34
CA GLU A 499 -27.70 30.25 -7.03
C GLU A 499 -26.25 30.37 -7.55
N ALA A 500 -25.48 29.29 -7.51
CA ALA A 500 -24.12 29.26 -8.04
C ALA A 500 -24.12 29.22 -9.58
N ALA A 501 -25.12 28.58 -10.19
CA ALA A 501 -25.28 28.55 -11.64
C ALA A 501 -25.66 29.94 -12.20
N GLU A 502 -26.55 30.67 -11.52
CA GLU A 502 -26.91 32.06 -11.89
C GLU A 502 -25.70 33.00 -11.73
N ALA A 503 -24.95 32.89 -10.63
CA ALA A 503 -23.73 33.67 -10.44
C ALA A 503 -22.63 33.38 -11.47
N ALA A 504 -22.52 32.12 -11.93
CA ALA A 504 -21.60 31.74 -12.99
C ALA A 504 -22.03 32.24 -14.38
N ALA A 505 -23.33 32.31 -14.64
CA ALA A 505 -23.87 32.85 -15.90
C ALA A 505 -23.68 34.37 -16.02
N ASP A 506 -23.72 35.09 -14.89
CA ASP A 506 -23.49 36.54 -14.84
C ASP A 506 -21.99 36.94 -14.79
N ALA A 507 -21.08 35.97 -14.62
CA ALA A 507 -19.65 36.24 -14.64
C ALA A 507 -19.19 36.65 -16.06
N PRO A 508 -18.45 37.77 -16.22
CA PRO A 508 -17.94 38.18 -17.52
C PRO A 508 -17.06 37.07 -18.10
N PRO A 509 -17.15 36.78 -19.42
CA PRO A 509 -16.43 35.67 -20.03
C PRO A 509 -14.93 35.82 -19.77
N THR A 510 -14.33 34.77 -19.21
CA THR A 510 -12.90 34.73 -18.92
C THR A 510 -12.14 35.05 -20.21
N PRO A 511 -11.25 36.07 -20.22
CA PRO A 511 -10.55 36.47 -21.43
C PRO A 511 -9.78 35.27 -21.98
N ARG A 512 -10.08 34.86 -23.22
CA ARG A 512 -9.36 33.77 -23.87
C ARG A 512 -7.87 34.13 -23.89
N PRO A 513 -6.97 33.21 -23.51
CA PRO A 513 -5.54 33.45 -23.64
C PRO A 513 -5.25 33.81 -25.10
N ALA A 514 -4.55 34.92 -25.32
CA ALA A 514 -4.21 35.39 -26.66
C ALA A 514 -3.47 34.27 -27.40
N GLU A 515 -4.04 33.83 -28.52
CA GLU A 515 -3.34 32.92 -29.43
C GLU A 515 -2.12 33.68 -29.97
N ASP A 516 -0.95 33.39 -29.40
CA ASP A 516 0.33 33.85 -29.91
C ASP A 516 0.50 33.30 -31.33
N THR A 517 0.21 34.18 -32.28
CA THR A 517 0.41 33.96 -33.71
C THR A 517 1.91 34.01 -33.96
N LEU A 518 2.58 32.86 -33.87
CA LEU A 518 3.95 32.69 -34.35
C LEU A 518 3.94 32.73 -35.88
N GLY A 519 4.40 33.86 -36.42
CA GLY A 519 4.69 34.06 -37.85
C GLY A 519 6.12 33.66 -38.22
#